data_AF-A0A2B3TQS0-F1
#
_entry.id   AF-A0A2B3TQS0-F1
#
_cell.length_a   1.000
_cell.length_b   1.000
_cell.length_c   1.000
_cell.angle_alpha   90.00
_cell.angle_beta   90.00
_cell.angle_gamma   90.00
#
_symmetry.space_group_name_H-M   'P 1'
#
loop_
_entity.id
_entity.type
_entity.pdbx_description
1 polymer ?
#
loop_
_entity_poly.entity_id
_entity_poly.type
_entity_poly.pdbx_seq_one_letter_code
_entity_poly.pdbx_strand_id
1 'polypeptide(L)'
;MDKYQLQKKEDALKILELKIKQQEKLQQKQLLTFFDKKWLIENNLAISLINFWNGSPYEMLNDLYPNKFKEWQLKDLPKGYWIGKSPSEALEALRWIIEEKEQLIEEQILQVYNKGWLIKHRLKIPLLEHWDANIYIMLNDLYPNRFKEWQWSSLKNEYWRKSTPLIVLEELKWLIEEKKQLTKENALKVVDLNWLAKNKFIIPLRLYWEGNPQKMLNDLYPGTFNKDQLSKSWTKKKALTRLKWILEEKEQLTEEQIYREFSTTWLIKNKLNTPFKNFWGSNPYKMINDLYPNRFKVWLFKNVPKDYWTKKTALKALKWTIEEKEQLIEEQVPQRIDIQWFEKNKLIVALRKFWSGSPYKMINDLYPNRFKAWQFRKVPKGFWTKEKVLEALKWTIEEKEQLTNKELMMIFSANWLRKHRLIQHLAIYWDYSPFKMLDDLYPGRFREWEFKRAPKNFWTKEKALAAFSWTIKEKEQLNEEQLLKKINRDWVKQHKLLTPYQRYWNGGLHKMLNDLYQFSYLN
;
A
#
# COMPACT_ATOMS: atom_id res chain seq x y z
N MET A 1 83.25 -30.16 -4.70
CA MET A 1 84.02 -28.97 -4.31
C MET A 1 84.41 -29.13 -2.86
N ASP A 2 85.72 -29.12 -2.65
CA ASP A 2 86.45 -29.44 -1.43
C ASP A 2 86.14 -28.59 -0.20
N LYS A 3 86.52 -29.14 0.97
CA LYS A 3 86.66 -28.45 2.26
C LYS A 3 87.69 -27.31 2.14
N TYR A 4 87.31 -26.19 1.53
CA TYR A 4 88.09 -24.96 1.57
C TYR A 4 87.46 -23.97 2.54
N GLN A 5 88.29 -23.47 3.46
CA GLN A 5 88.00 -22.30 4.26
C GLN A 5 87.60 -21.15 3.33
N LEU A 6 86.34 -20.73 3.42
CA LEU A 6 85.84 -19.54 2.74
C LEU A 6 86.62 -18.32 3.28
N GLN A 7 87.53 -17.78 2.47
CA GLN A 7 88.41 -16.66 2.84
C GLN A 7 87.74 -15.29 2.70
N LYS A 8 86.64 -15.17 1.94
CA LYS A 8 85.93 -13.90 1.69
C LYS A 8 84.43 -14.02 1.92
N LYS A 9 83.81 -12.93 2.38
CA LYS A 9 82.38 -12.84 2.74
C LYS A 9 81.47 -13.07 1.51
N GLU A 10 81.88 -12.60 0.34
CA GLU A 10 81.12 -12.70 -0.92
C GLU A 10 80.97 -14.15 -1.40
N ASP A 11 81.97 -14.99 -1.18
CA ASP A 11 81.93 -16.39 -1.62
C ASP A 11 80.92 -17.20 -0.79
N ALA A 12 80.80 -16.89 0.51
CA ALA A 12 79.80 -17.48 1.38
C ALA A 12 78.36 -17.07 0.97
N LEU A 13 78.15 -15.83 0.53
CA LEU A 13 76.85 -15.36 0.02
C LEU A 13 76.45 -16.05 -1.29
N LYS A 14 77.40 -16.26 -2.22
CA LYS A 14 77.14 -17.01 -3.46
C LYS A 14 76.71 -18.45 -3.19
N ILE A 15 77.37 -19.13 -2.24
CA ILE A 15 76.99 -20.49 -1.83
C ILE A 15 75.60 -20.48 -1.20
N LEU A 16 75.31 -19.50 -0.33
CA LEU A 16 74.00 -19.36 0.29
C LEU A 16 72.89 -19.20 -0.75
N GLU A 17 73.07 -18.30 -1.72
CA GLU A 17 72.09 -18.05 -2.78
C GLU A 17 71.80 -19.32 -3.60
N LEU A 18 72.85 -20.07 -3.96
CA LEU A 18 72.71 -21.34 -4.69
C LEU A 18 71.94 -22.38 -3.89
N LYS A 19 72.25 -22.53 -2.59
CA LYS A 19 71.59 -23.48 -1.70
C LYS A 19 70.12 -23.14 -1.48
N ILE A 20 69.79 -21.85 -1.33
CA ILE A 20 68.40 -21.37 -1.24
C ILE A 20 67.63 -21.71 -2.52
N LYS A 21 68.17 -21.33 -3.69
CA LYS A 21 67.53 -21.60 -4.99
C LYS A 21 67.28 -23.09 -5.23
N GLN A 22 68.24 -23.94 -4.84
CA GLN A 22 68.10 -25.38 -4.94
C GLN A 22 66.99 -25.92 -4.04
N GLN A 23 66.91 -25.44 -2.79
CA GLN A 23 65.93 -25.89 -1.80
C GLN A 23 64.50 -25.46 -2.16
N GLU A 24 64.29 -24.21 -2.55
CA GLU A 24 62.97 -23.71 -2.96
C GLU A 24 62.44 -24.48 -4.18
N LYS A 25 63.32 -24.80 -5.14
CA LYS A 25 62.97 -25.57 -6.34
C LYS A 25 62.61 -27.04 -6.03
N LEU A 26 63.34 -27.69 -5.12
CA LEU A 26 63.14 -29.11 -4.80
C LEU A 26 61.91 -29.36 -3.93
N GLN A 27 61.63 -28.48 -2.98
CA GLN A 27 60.61 -28.72 -1.95
C GLN A 27 59.37 -27.84 -2.08
N GLN A 28 59.33 -26.91 -3.04
CA GLN A 28 58.25 -25.92 -3.19
C GLN A 28 57.94 -25.18 -1.86
N LYS A 29 58.97 -24.96 -1.03
CA LYS A 29 58.86 -24.30 0.28
C LYS A 29 59.29 -22.85 0.19
N GLN A 30 58.63 -21.95 0.92
CA GLN A 30 59.05 -20.56 1.06
C GLN A 30 60.32 -20.46 1.92
N LEU A 31 61.28 -19.60 1.55
CA LEU A 31 62.55 -19.37 2.25
C LEU A 31 62.44 -19.39 3.80
N LEU A 32 61.55 -18.59 4.37
CA LEU A 32 61.39 -18.43 5.82
C LEU A 32 60.90 -19.69 6.55
N THR A 33 60.38 -20.69 5.83
CA THR A 33 59.86 -21.93 6.42
C THR A 33 60.97 -22.93 6.77
N PHE A 34 62.15 -22.82 6.14
CA PHE A 34 63.27 -23.73 6.38
C PHE A 34 64.54 -22.99 6.80
N PHE A 35 64.68 -21.69 6.50
CA PHE A 35 65.89 -20.95 6.79
C PHE A 35 66.01 -20.68 8.30
N ASP A 36 66.92 -21.42 8.92
CA ASP A 36 67.33 -21.28 10.30
C ASP A 36 68.81 -21.67 10.45
N LYS A 37 69.41 -21.39 11.60
CA LYS A 37 70.78 -21.72 11.99
C LYS A 37 71.04 -23.20 11.84
N LYS A 38 70.06 -24.07 12.12
CA LYS A 38 70.21 -25.51 11.94
C LYS A 38 70.37 -25.85 10.46
N TRP A 39 69.52 -25.30 9.59
CA TRP A 39 69.63 -25.45 8.14
C TRP A 39 70.94 -24.90 7.58
N LEU A 40 71.42 -23.75 8.09
CA LEU A 40 72.73 -23.20 7.73
C LEU A 40 73.88 -24.14 8.13
N ILE A 41 73.80 -24.77 9.30
CA ILE A 41 74.78 -25.78 9.75
C ILE A 41 74.73 -27.02 8.86
N GLU A 42 73.54 -27.56 8.58
CA GLU A 42 73.33 -28.73 7.70
C GLU A 42 73.85 -28.49 6.26
N ASN A 43 73.91 -27.23 5.83
CA ASN A 43 74.42 -26.82 4.52
C ASN A 43 75.89 -26.35 4.55
N ASN A 44 76.65 -26.67 5.60
CA ASN A 44 78.08 -26.36 5.77
C ASN A 44 78.41 -24.85 5.80
N LEU A 45 77.47 -24.00 6.23
CA LEU A 45 77.68 -22.54 6.36
C LEU A 45 77.97 -22.10 7.81
N ALA A 46 78.12 -23.04 8.74
CA ALA A 46 78.32 -22.74 10.17
C ALA A 46 79.55 -21.87 10.47
N ILE A 47 80.70 -22.18 9.85
CA ILE A 47 81.96 -21.45 10.08
C ILE A 47 81.84 -20.02 9.52
N SER A 48 81.32 -19.88 8.31
CA SER A 48 81.11 -18.58 7.67
C SER A 48 80.11 -17.71 8.44
N LEU A 49 79.03 -18.31 8.95
CA LEU A 49 78.05 -17.64 9.81
C LEU A 49 78.69 -17.00 11.05
N ILE A 50 79.60 -17.72 11.71
CA ILE A 50 80.32 -17.22 12.90
C ILE A 50 81.31 -16.12 12.51
N ASN A 51 82.15 -16.37 11.50
CA ASN A 51 83.26 -15.48 11.16
C ASN A 51 82.82 -14.13 10.59
N PHE A 52 81.75 -14.08 9.79
CA PHE A 52 81.35 -12.87 9.07
C PHE A 52 80.08 -12.19 9.60
N TRP A 53 79.21 -12.94 10.30
CA TRP A 53 77.90 -12.45 10.77
C TRP A 53 77.69 -12.65 12.28
N ASN A 54 78.76 -12.90 13.02
CA ASN A 54 78.75 -13.12 14.47
C ASN A 54 77.71 -14.18 14.91
N GLY A 55 77.49 -15.19 14.07
CA GLY A 55 76.53 -16.25 14.36
C GLY A 55 75.06 -15.88 14.10
N SER A 56 74.75 -14.72 13.51
CA SER A 56 73.38 -14.25 13.22
C SER A 56 72.88 -14.70 11.83
N PRO A 57 71.89 -15.62 11.77
CA PRO A 57 71.26 -16.00 10.51
C PRO A 57 70.60 -14.81 9.79
N TYR A 58 70.09 -13.83 10.55
CA TYR A 58 69.46 -12.65 10.00
C TYR A 58 70.45 -11.76 9.25
N GLU A 59 71.57 -11.38 9.89
CA GLU A 59 72.58 -10.53 9.25
C GLU A 59 73.10 -11.16 7.95
N MET A 60 73.28 -12.49 7.96
CA MET A 60 73.67 -13.24 6.77
C MET A 60 72.60 -13.19 5.66
N LEU A 61 71.32 -13.32 6.02
CA LEU A 61 70.22 -13.24 5.06
C LEU A 61 69.99 -11.81 4.56
N ASN A 62 70.15 -10.81 5.43
CA ASN A 62 70.00 -9.40 5.12
C ASN A 62 71.10 -8.93 4.17
N ASP A 63 72.33 -9.42 4.29
CA ASP A 63 73.37 -9.12 3.31
C ASP A 63 73.08 -9.71 1.93
N LEU A 64 72.44 -10.89 1.86
CA LEU A 64 72.03 -11.50 0.59
C LEU A 64 70.81 -10.79 -0.03
N TYR A 65 69.85 -10.41 0.81
CA TYR A 65 68.63 -9.72 0.40
C TYR A 65 68.42 -8.45 1.26
N PRO A 66 69.15 -7.36 0.94
CA PRO A 66 69.14 -6.14 1.75
C PRO A 66 67.73 -5.61 1.99
N ASN A 67 67.38 -5.46 3.27
CA ASN A 67 66.10 -4.92 3.75
C ASN A 67 64.85 -5.67 3.26
N LYS A 68 65.00 -6.88 2.72
CA LYS A 68 63.88 -7.67 2.21
C LYS A 68 63.10 -8.37 3.32
N PHE A 69 63.81 -8.79 4.38
CA PHE A 69 63.26 -9.51 5.51
C PHE A 69 63.48 -8.73 6.79
N LYS A 70 62.64 -8.99 7.78
CA LYS A 70 62.77 -8.47 9.14
C LYS A 70 63.20 -9.60 10.06
N GLU A 71 63.98 -9.28 11.08
CA GLU A 71 64.61 -10.27 11.96
C GLU A 71 63.59 -11.18 12.66
N TRP A 72 62.43 -10.63 13.05
CA TRP A 72 61.33 -11.39 13.68
C TRP A 72 60.63 -12.41 12.75
N GLN A 73 60.87 -12.36 11.44
CA GLN A 73 60.29 -13.31 10.49
C GLN A 73 61.00 -14.66 10.52
N LEU A 74 62.26 -14.68 10.98
CA LEU A 74 63.09 -15.87 11.07
C LEU A 74 62.74 -16.74 12.27
N LYS A 75 63.00 -18.05 12.16
CA LYS A 75 62.80 -18.98 13.29
C LYS A 75 63.78 -18.74 14.44
N ASP A 76 64.94 -18.14 14.18
CA ASP A 76 66.00 -17.96 15.16
C ASP A 76 66.11 -16.53 15.69
N LEU A 77 65.00 -16.00 16.16
CA LEU A 77 64.99 -14.73 16.88
C LEU A 77 65.90 -14.79 18.13
N PRO A 78 66.89 -13.89 18.27
CA PRO A 78 67.79 -13.88 19.42
C PRO A 78 67.06 -13.73 20.76
N LYS A 79 67.65 -14.31 21.82
CA LYS A 79 67.15 -14.10 23.19
C LYS A 79 67.25 -12.62 23.54
N GLY A 80 66.15 -12.04 24.02
CA GLY A 80 66.11 -10.62 24.39
C GLY A 80 65.91 -9.65 23.22
N TYR A 81 65.70 -10.13 21.99
CA TYR A 81 65.48 -9.28 20.80
C TYR A 81 64.46 -8.15 21.02
N TRP A 82 63.36 -8.47 21.70
CA TRP A 82 62.26 -7.55 21.93
C TRP A 82 62.51 -6.52 23.04
N ILE A 83 63.55 -6.69 23.87
CA ILE A 83 63.80 -5.80 25.02
C ILE A 83 64.16 -4.41 24.50
N GLY A 84 63.37 -3.40 24.87
CA GLY A 84 63.59 -2.01 24.45
C GLY A 84 63.17 -1.69 23.02
N LYS A 85 62.52 -2.62 22.32
CA LYS A 85 61.93 -2.38 20.98
C LYS A 85 60.65 -1.55 21.08
N SER A 86 60.37 -0.76 20.05
CA SER A 86 59.20 0.12 20.09
C SER A 86 57.88 -0.66 19.97
N PRO A 87 56.75 -0.11 20.45
CA PRO A 87 55.43 -0.68 20.19
C PRO A 87 55.15 -0.87 18.70
N SER A 88 55.61 0.07 17.84
CA SER A 88 55.37 0.00 16.39
C SER A 88 56.06 -1.20 15.74
N GLU A 89 57.30 -1.52 16.11
CA GLU A 89 58.01 -2.72 15.61
C GLU A 89 57.28 -4.01 16.01
N ALA A 90 56.76 -4.07 17.24
CA ALA A 90 55.98 -5.22 17.71
C ALA A 90 54.64 -5.35 16.99
N LEU A 91 53.97 -4.24 16.66
CA LEU A 91 52.73 -4.24 15.89
C LEU A 91 52.97 -4.62 14.43
N GLU A 92 54.08 -4.19 13.81
CA GLU A 92 54.48 -4.66 12.47
C GLU A 92 54.70 -6.17 12.45
N ALA A 93 55.37 -6.71 13.47
CA ALA A 93 55.55 -8.15 13.60
C ALA A 93 54.22 -8.88 13.81
N LEU A 94 53.34 -8.35 14.66
CA LEU A 94 52.01 -8.92 14.87
C LEU A 94 51.20 -8.92 13.57
N ARG A 95 51.21 -7.81 12.82
CA ARG A 95 50.57 -7.68 11.50
C ARG A 95 51.06 -8.76 10.55
N TRP A 96 52.38 -8.88 10.40
CA TRP A 96 52.99 -9.86 9.54
C TRP A 96 52.60 -11.30 9.92
N ILE A 97 52.58 -11.61 11.22
CA ILE A 97 52.19 -12.96 11.67
C ILE A 97 50.73 -13.25 11.31
N ILE A 98 49.82 -12.31 11.53
CA ILE A 98 48.39 -12.47 11.28
C ILE A 98 48.10 -12.52 9.77
N GLU A 99 48.60 -11.54 9.02
CA GLU A 99 48.20 -11.30 7.63
C GLU A 99 48.99 -12.15 6.63
N GLU A 100 50.28 -12.37 6.87
CA GLU A 100 51.16 -13.05 5.90
C GLU A 100 51.53 -14.47 6.33
N LYS A 101 51.93 -14.68 7.59
CA LYS A 101 52.43 -15.99 8.05
C LYS A 101 51.32 -17.00 8.29
N GLU A 102 50.30 -16.64 9.06
CA GLU A 102 49.18 -17.52 9.40
C GLU A 102 47.92 -17.23 8.57
N GLN A 103 47.88 -16.07 7.87
CA GLN A 103 46.76 -15.66 7.00
C GLN A 103 45.40 -15.79 7.68
N LEU A 104 45.32 -15.34 8.94
CA LEU A 104 44.15 -15.54 9.78
C LEU A 104 43.03 -14.57 9.37
N ILE A 105 41.84 -15.13 9.16
CA ILE A 105 40.61 -14.32 9.05
C ILE A 105 40.11 -13.90 10.43
N GLU A 106 39.27 -12.87 10.51
CA GLU A 106 38.77 -12.30 11.77
C GLU A 106 38.18 -13.35 12.72
N GLU A 107 37.38 -14.29 12.20
CA GLU A 107 36.77 -15.35 12.98
C GLU A 107 37.80 -16.31 13.59
N GLN A 108 38.92 -16.54 12.90
CA GLN A 108 40.01 -17.37 13.38
C GLN A 108 40.84 -16.63 14.43
N ILE A 109 41.09 -15.33 14.23
CA ILE A 109 41.79 -14.48 15.21
C ILE A 109 41.11 -14.59 16.57
N LEU A 110 39.78 -14.44 16.64
CA LEU A 110 39.02 -14.54 17.90
C LEU A 110 39.11 -15.91 18.60
N GLN A 111 39.53 -16.96 17.90
CA GLN A 111 39.68 -18.31 18.44
C GLN A 111 41.12 -18.60 18.86
N VAL A 112 42.10 -18.25 18.03
CA VAL A 112 43.50 -18.61 18.24
C VAL A 112 44.28 -17.54 18.99
N TYR A 113 43.91 -16.26 18.85
CA TYR A 113 44.63 -15.14 19.45
C TYR A 113 44.41 -15.10 20.97
N ASN A 114 45.40 -15.60 21.71
CA ASN A 114 45.47 -15.62 23.16
C ASN A 114 46.93 -15.51 23.63
N LYS A 115 47.16 -15.42 24.95
CA LYS A 115 48.51 -15.33 25.52
C LYS A 115 49.43 -16.46 25.05
N GLY A 116 48.92 -17.69 24.96
CA GLY A 116 49.69 -18.85 24.48
C GLY A 116 50.11 -18.72 23.01
N TRP A 117 49.23 -18.21 22.15
CA TRP A 117 49.54 -17.93 20.75
C TRP A 117 50.60 -16.83 20.63
N LEU A 118 50.48 -15.73 21.38
CA LEU A 118 51.52 -14.70 21.42
C LEU A 118 52.87 -15.24 21.90
N ILE A 119 52.88 -16.16 22.89
CA ILE A 119 54.10 -16.84 23.35
C ILE A 119 54.69 -17.72 22.24
N LYS A 120 53.87 -18.53 21.54
CA LYS A 120 54.28 -19.34 20.39
C LYS A 120 54.97 -18.50 19.32
N HIS A 121 54.47 -17.28 19.10
CA HIS A 121 55.02 -16.32 18.15
C HIS A 121 56.03 -15.33 18.74
N ARG A 122 56.53 -15.59 19.96
CA ARG A 122 57.58 -14.81 20.65
C ARG A 122 57.23 -13.36 20.97
N LEU A 123 55.94 -12.99 20.97
CA LEU A 123 55.44 -11.66 21.30
C LEU A 123 55.09 -11.49 22.79
N LYS A 124 55.55 -12.39 23.67
CA LYS A 124 55.33 -12.29 25.12
C LYS A 124 55.95 -11.02 25.73
N ILE A 125 57.20 -10.70 25.36
CA ILE A 125 57.91 -9.55 25.93
C ILE A 125 57.29 -8.23 25.48
N PRO A 126 57.03 -8.00 24.17
CA PRO A 126 56.32 -6.79 23.74
C PRO A 126 54.97 -6.61 24.43
N LEU A 127 54.18 -7.69 24.54
CA LEU A 127 52.89 -7.67 25.24
C LEU A 127 53.01 -7.20 26.70
N LEU A 128 54.09 -7.60 27.39
CA LEU A 128 54.33 -7.21 28.78
C LEU A 128 54.84 -5.77 28.91
N GLU A 129 55.76 -5.34 28.04
CA GLU A 129 56.38 -4.02 28.14
C GLU A 129 55.44 -2.88 27.76
N HIS A 130 54.59 -3.07 26.72
CA HIS A 130 53.81 -1.97 26.14
C HIS A 130 52.30 -2.07 26.37
N TRP A 131 51.78 -3.24 26.76
CA TRP A 131 50.34 -3.49 26.86
C TRP A 131 49.91 -4.15 28.18
N ASP A 132 50.75 -4.14 29.22
CA ASP A 132 50.44 -4.67 30.56
C ASP A 132 49.88 -6.10 30.56
N ALA A 133 50.39 -6.96 29.67
CA ALA A 133 49.87 -8.31 29.47
C ALA A 133 48.42 -8.40 28.92
N ASN A 134 47.85 -7.30 28.43
CA ASN A 134 46.51 -7.21 27.89
C ASN A 134 46.50 -7.47 26.38
N ILE A 135 46.08 -8.69 26.02
CA ILE A 135 46.01 -9.13 24.62
C ILE A 135 45.06 -8.27 23.78
N TYR A 136 43.98 -7.77 24.38
CA TYR A 136 43.00 -6.98 23.63
C TYR A 136 43.58 -5.64 23.22
N ILE A 137 44.24 -4.92 24.13
CA ILE A 137 44.81 -3.59 23.84
C ILE A 137 45.85 -3.72 22.71
N MET A 138 46.73 -4.72 22.77
CA MET A 138 47.72 -4.96 21.72
C MET A 138 47.08 -5.17 20.33
N LEU A 139 46.01 -5.97 20.25
CA LEU A 139 45.32 -6.19 18.98
C LEU A 139 44.49 -4.99 18.54
N ASN A 140 43.91 -4.25 19.49
CA ASN A 140 43.16 -3.04 19.20
C ASN A 140 44.07 -1.92 18.69
N ASP A 141 45.31 -1.81 19.17
CA ASP A 141 46.28 -0.87 18.61
C ASP A 141 46.67 -1.23 17.17
N LEU A 142 46.70 -2.52 16.83
CA LEU A 142 46.94 -2.97 15.47
C LEU A 142 45.73 -2.73 14.55
N TYR A 143 44.52 -2.99 15.06
CA TYR A 143 43.26 -2.86 14.35
C TYR A 143 42.24 -2.04 15.17
N PRO A 144 42.38 -0.70 15.18
CA PRO A 144 41.55 0.15 16.02
C PRO A 144 40.06 -0.06 15.78
N ASN A 145 39.31 -0.32 16.86
CA ASN A 145 37.86 -0.51 16.87
C ASN A 145 37.32 -1.66 15.99
N ARG A 146 38.19 -2.51 15.44
CA ARG A 146 37.78 -3.66 14.60
C ARG A 146 37.24 -4.80 15.45
N PHE A 147 37.76 -4.95 16.66
CA PHE A 147 37.36 -5.96 17.63
C PHE A 147 36.89 -5.35 18.94
N LYS A 148 36.06 -6.09 19.66
CA LYS A 148 35.49 -5.68 20.94
C LYS A 148 35.96 -6.62 22.05
N GLU A 149 36.34 -6.07 23.19
CA GLU A 149 36.94 -6.83 24.30
C GLU A 149 36.11 -8.04 24.77
N TRP A 150 34.78 -7.90 24.81
CA TRP A 150 33.85 -8.97 25.19
C TRP A 150 33.80 -10.14 24.20
N GLN A 151 34.40 -10.01 23.02
CA GLN A 151 34.51 -11.10 22.05
C GLN A 151 35.50 -12.16 22.52
N TRP A 152 36.40 -11.90 23.48
CA TRP A 152 37.30 -12.93 24.02
C TRP A 152 36.66 -13.67 25.18
N SER A 153 36.69 -15.00 25.13
CA SER A 153 36.10 -15.84 26.18
C SER A 153 36.74 -15.64 27.55
N SER A 154 38.04 -15.29 27.61
CA SER A 154 38.77 -14.99 28.83
C SER A 154 38.45 -13.61 29.42
N LEU A 155 38.06 -12.64 28.59
CA LEU A 155 37.87 -11.24 29.02
C LEU A 155 36.38 -10.89 29.21
N LYS A 156 35.47 -11.56 28.49
CA LYS A 156 34.04 -11.23 28.46
C LYS A 156 33.38 -11.11 29.83
N ASN A 157 33.73 -11.97 30.78
CA ASN A 157 33.06 -12.00 32.08
C ASN A 157 33.43 -10.77 32.91
N GLU A 158 34.71 -10.39 32.87
CA GLU A 158 35.22 -9.22 33.58
C GLU A 158 34.71 -7.94 32.92
N TYR A 159 34.77 -7.87 31.59
CA TYR A 159 34.23 -6.76 30.81
C TYR A 159 32.77 -6.48 31.18
N TRP A 160 31.89 -7.49 31.04
CA TRP A 160 30.45 -7.31 31.32
C TRP A 160 30.13 -6.94 32.76
N ARG A 161 30.97 -7.33 33.73
CA ARG A 161 30.80 -6.93 35.14
C ARG A 161 31.18 -5.48 35.39
N LYS A 162 32.06 -4.90 34.56
CA LYS A 162 32.46 -3.48 34.63
C LYS A 162 31.60 -2.59 33.73
N SER A 163 30.93 -3.14 32.72
CA SER A 163 30.05 -2.40 31.79
C SER A 163 28.77 -1.91 32.45
N THR A 164 28.27 -0.74 32.05
CA THR A 164 26.93 -0.25 32.41
C THR A 164 25.87 -0.75 31.41
N PRO A 165 24.56 -0.67 31.75
CA PRO A 165 23.49 -1.02 30.80
C PRO A 165 23.60 -0.28 29.46
N LEU A 166 23.99 0.99 29.47
CA LEU A 166 24.17 1.80 28.27
C LEU A 166 25.24 1.22 27.35
N ILE A 167 26.42 0.90 27.90
CA ILE A 167 27.53 0.29 27.15
C ILE A 167 27.10 -1.04 26.55
N VAL A 168 26.36 -1.85 27.30
CA VAL A 168 25.85 -3.13 26.77
C VAL A 168 24.92 -2.90 25.57
N LEU A 169 24.02 -1.92 25.64
CA LEU A 169 23.11 -1.61 24.55
C LEU A 169 23.87 -1.10 23.32
N GLU A 170 24.89 -0.26 23.49
CA GLU A 170 25.75 0.20 22.40
C GLU A 170 26.49 -0.97 21.71
N GLU A 171 27.05 -1.88 22.50
CA GLU A 171 27.73 -3.07 21.99
C GLU A 171 26.76 -4.05 21.30
N LEU A 172 25.54 -4.20 21.82
CA LEU A 172 24.50 -4.99 21.17
C LEU A 172 24.05 -4.34 19.85
N LYS A 173 23.92 -3.00 19.82
CA LYS A 173 23.59 -2.25 18.61
C LYS A 173 24.62 -2.47 17.51
N TRP A 174 25.91 -2.28 17.86
CA TRP A 174 27.03 -2.51 16.96
C TRP A 174 27.01 -3.92 16.37
N LEU A 175 26.78 -4.94 17.22
CA LEU A 175 26.73 -6.33 16.76
C LEU A 175 25.58 -6.56 15.76
N ILE A 176 24.39 -6.04 16.06
CA ILE A 176 23.18 -6.24 15.24
C ILE A 176 23.31 -5.49 13.91
N GLU A 177 23.58 -4.19 13.97
CA GLU A 177 23.50 -3.28 12.82
C GLU A 177 24.76 -3.32 11.97
N GLU A 178 25.94 -3.26 12.58
CA GLU A 178 27.21 -3.15 11.85
C GLU A 178 27.78 -4.51 11.51
N LYS A 179 27.90 -5.41 12.50
CA LYS A 179 28.59 -6.69 12.29
C LYS A 179 27.70 -7.74 11.60
N LYS A 180 26.40 -7.78 11.93
CA LYS A 180 25.45 -8.75 11.36
C LYS A 180 24.55 -8.18 10.27
N GLN A 181 24.60 -6.87 10.04
CA GLN A 181 23.83 -6.17 9.01
C GLN A 181 22.32 -6.48 9.10
N LEU A 182 21.80 -6.65 10.31
CA LEU A 182 20.39 -6.91 10.56
C LEU A 182 19.64 -5.58 10.68
N THR A 183 18.50 -5.48 10.00
CA THR A 183 17.56 -4.37 10.25
C THR A 183 16.89 -4.53 11.61
N LYS A 184 16.35 -3.44 12.16
CA LYS A 184 15.63 -3.43 13.43
C LYS A 184 14.48 -4.45 13.47
N GLU A 185 13.78 -4.63 12.35
CA GLU A 185 12.67 -5.58 12.22
C GLU A 185 13.13 -7.04 12.17
N ASN A 186 14.29 -7.31 11.58
CA ASN A 186 14.86 -8.66 11.50
C ASN A 186 15.53 -9.06 12.82
N ALA A 187 16.17 -8.12 13.51
CA ALA A 187 16.70 -8.33 14.85
C ALA A 187 15.62 -8.89 15.79
N LEU A 188 14.36 -8.46 15.63
CA LEU A 188 13.26 -8.95 16.44
C LEU A 188 12.86 -10.40 16.28
N LYS A 189 13.11 -10.96 15.09
CA LYS A 189 12.78 -12.36 14.80
C LYS A 189 13.91 -13.29 15.22
N VAL A 190 15.13 -12.76 15.30
CA VAL A 190 16.37 -13.55 15.36
C VAL A 190 17.05 -13.43 16.73
N VAL A 191 16.97 -12.27 17.39
CA VAL A 191 17.64 -12.01 18.67
C VAL A 191 16.79 -12.56 19.81
N ASP A 192 16.87 -13.88 19.96
CA ASP A 192 16.31 -14.61 21.10
C ASP A 192 17.39 -14.94 22.15
N LEU A 193 16.99 -15.69 23.18
CA LEU A 193 17.90 -16.09 24.26
C LEU A 193 19.10 -16.90 23.74
N ASN A 194 18.88 -17.81 22.77
CA ASN A 194 19.92 -18.67 22.22
C ASN A 194 20.89 -17.86 21.36
N TRP A 195 20.37 -16.89 20.61
CA TRP A 195 21.18 -15.98 19.81
C TRP A 195 22.06 -15.11 20.71
N LEU A 196 21.52 -14.55 21.78
CA LEU A 196 22.30 -13.77 22.76
C LEU A 196 23.35 -14.64 23.46
N ALA A 197 23.05 -15.91 23.74
CA ALA A 197 24.02 -16.89 24.27
C ALA A 197 25.17 -17.13 23.31
N LYS A 198 24.85 -17.43 22.05
CA LYS A 198 25.85 -17.66 20.99
C LYS A 198 26.75 -16.43 20.79
N ASN A 199 26.20 -15.23 20.96
CA ASN A 199 26.93 -13.97 20.80
C ASN A 199 27.46 -13.39 22.13
N LYS A 200 27.53 -14.18 23.21
CA LYS A 200 28.18 -13.82 24.49
C LYS A 200 27.50 -12.70 25.31
N PHE A 201 26.22 -12.41 25.06
CA PHE A 201 25.41 -11.41 25.78
C PHE A 201 24.57 -11.97 26.94
N ILE A 202 24.70 -13.26 27.29
CA ILE A 202 23.89 -13.85 28.39
C ILE A 202 24.18 -13.25 29.76
N ILE A 203 25.43 -12.90 30.03
CA ILE A 203 25.83 -12.30 31.31
C ILE A 203 25.15 -10.95 31.49
N PRO A 204 25.33 -9.96 30.59
CA PRO A 204 24.70 -8.66 30.77
C PRO A 204 23.18 -8.73 30.68
N LEU A 205 22.62 -9.66 29.88
CA LEU A 205 21.18 -9.93 29.85
C LEU A 205 20.63 -10.30 31.23
N ARG A 206 21.35 -11.16 31.97
CA ARG A 206 20.97 -11.57 33.34
C ARG A 206 21.21 -10.47 34.36
N LEU A 207 22.28 -9.69 34.22
CA LEU A 207 22.62 -8.60 35.14
C LEU A 207 21.60 -7.46 35.11
N TYR A 208 21.14 -7.08 33.92
CA TYR A 208 20.37 -5.84 33.76
C TYR A 208 18.93 -6.02 33.27
N TRP A 209 18.59 -7.15 32.64
CA TRP A 209 17.27 -7.39 32.06
C TRP A 209 16.61 -8.69 32.55
N GLU A 210 17.02 -9.20 33.72
CA GLU A 210 16.45 -10.40 34.37
C GLU A 210 16.44 -11.65 33.45
N GLY A 211 17.35 -11.71 32.47
CA GLY A 211 17.37 -12.82 31.51
C GLY A 211 16.31 -12.72 30.40
N ASN A 212 15.66 -11.57 30.21
CA ASN A 212 14.60 -11.38 29.21
C ASN A 212 15.09 -10.62 27.96
N PRO A 213 15.30 -11.30 26.81
CA PRO A 213 15.78 -10.67 25.58
C PRO A 213 14.90 -9.53 25.09
N GLN A 214 13.58 -9.63 25.29
CA GLN A 214 12.65 -8.61 24.85
C GLN A 214 12.79 -7.33 25.66
N LYS A 215 13.00 -7.40 26.99
CA LYS A 215 13.26 -6.19 27.80
C LYS A 215 14.51 -5.47 27.28
N MET A 216 15.56 -6.21 26.98
CA MET A 216 16.81 -5.68 26.44
C MET A 216 16.64 -5.03 25.06
N LEU A 217 15.92 -5.68 24.15
CA LEU A 217 15.59 -5.10 22.84
C LEU A 217 14.69 -3.86 22.95
N ASN A 218 13.82 -3.82 23.95
CA ASN A 218 12.95 -2.68 24.21
C ASN A 218 13.72 -1.43 24.64
N ASP A 219 14.75 -1.61 25.45
CA ASP A 219 15.62 -0.51 25.87
C ASP A 219 16.61 -0.13 24.77
N LEU A 220 17.03 -1.07 23.91
CA LEU A 220 17.85 -0.81 22.74
C LEU A 220 17.14 0.07 21.70
N TYR A 221 15.85 -0.22 21.46
CA TYR A 221 15.00 0.53 20.55
C TYR A 221 13.76 1.03 21.30
N PRO A 222 13.89 2.12 22.08
CA PRO A 222 12.78 2.67 22.82
C PRO A 222 11.70 3.20 21.87
N GLY A 223 10.43 2.86 22.14
CA GLY A 223 9.29 3.28 21.33
C GLY A 223 8.89 2.30 20.21
N THR A 224 9.74 1.34 19.83
CA THR A 224 9.34 0.26 18.91
C THR A 224 8.57 -0.86 19.61
N PHE A 225 8.62 -0.88 20.95
CA PHE A 225 8.00 -1.93 21.76
C PHE A 225 7.11 -1.38 22.87
N ASN A 226 5.84 -1.78 22.84
CA ASN A 226 4.90 -1.48 23.92
C ASN A 226 5.30 -2.25 25.19
N LYS A 227 5.57 -1.53 26.28
CA LYS A 227 5.97 -2.01 27.63
C LYS A 227 4.97 -2.96 28.33
N ASP A 228 3.85 -3.34 27.71
CA ASP A 228 2.67 -3.83 28.43
C ASP A 228 2.41 -5.35 28.41
N GLN A 229 3.35 -6.16 27.92
CA GLN A 229 3.19 -7.64 27.90
C GLN A 229 3.31 -8.34 29.28
N LEU A 230 3.46 -7.59 30.39
CA LEU A 230 3.79 -8.15 31.70
C LEU A 230 2.60 -8.38 32.67
N SER A 231 1.33 -8.18 32.30
CA SER A 231 0.20 -8.63 33.17
C SER A 231 -0.56 -9.81 32.59
N LYS A 232 -0.76 -10.85 33.40
CA LYS A 232 -1.57 -12.02 33.07
C LYS A 232 -3.07 -11.71 32.90
N SER A 233 -3.57 -10.54 33.33
CA SER A 233 -4.96 -10.11 33.09
C SER A 233 -5.07 -9.03 32.02
N TRP A 234 -6.11 -9.12 31.19
CA TRP A 234 -6.47 -8.08 30.23
C TRP A 234 -7.12 -6.89 30.94
N THR A 235 -6.71 -5.67 30.56
CA THR A 235 -7.49 -4.46 30.84
C THR A 235 -8.03 -3.89 29.54
N LYS A 236 -9.11 -3.09 29.62
CA LYS A 236 -9.71 -2.43 28.46
C LYS A 236 -8.69 -1.58 27.69
N LYS A 237 -7.85 -0.81 28.40
CA LYS A 237 -6.75 -0.01 27.83
C LYS A 237 -5.72 -0.88 27.10
N LYS A 238 -5.28 -2.00 27.70
CA LYS A 238 -4.32 -2.93 27.07
C LYS A 238 -4.83 -3.53 25.77
N ALA A 239 -6.11 -3.90 25.76
CA ALA A 239 -6.75 -4.44 24.56
C ALA A 239 -6.84 -3.39 23.43
N LEU A 240 -7.13 -2.13 23.75
CA LEU A 240 -7.11 -1.02 22.79
C LEU A 240 -5.70 -0.70 22.27
N THR A 241 -4.70 -0.62 23.16
CA THR A 241 -3.29 -0.41 22.77
C THR A 241 -2.80 -1.52 21.84
N ARG A 242 -3.13 -2.78 22.19
CA ARG A 242 -2.80 -3.92 21.34
C ARG A 242 -3.51 -3.83 20.00
N LEU A 243 -4.80 -3.48 19.98
CA LEU A 243 -5.54 -3.33 18.74
C LEU A 243 -4.94 -2.24 17.84
N LYS A 244 -4.63 -1.06 18.41
CA LYS A 244 -4.00 0.06 17.69
C LYS A 244 -2.70 -0.37 17.03
N TRP A 245 -1.80 -0.99 17.79
CA TRP A 245 -0.53 -1.49 17.26
C TRP A 245 -0.73 -2.54 16.14
N ILE A 246 -1.72 -3.43 16.25
CA ILE A 246 -1.97 -4.40 15.17
C ILE A 246 -2.42 -3.69 13.89
N LEU A 247 -3.35 -2.73 14.00
CA LEU A 247 -3.91 -2.01 12.86
C LEU A 247 -2.87 -1.09 12.22
N GLU A 248 -2.13 -0.32 13.00
CA GLU A 248 -1.26 0.76 12.52
C GLU A 248 0.17 0.29 12.22
N GLU A 249 0.72 -0.63 13.01
CA GLU A 249 2.15 -0.97 12.95
C GLU A 249 2.38 -2.36 12.32
N LYS A 250 1.65 -3.37 12.79
CA LYS A 250 1.86 -4.76 12.36
C LYS A 250 1.31 -5.04 10.97
N GLU A 251 0.04 -4.67 10.74
CA GLU A 251 -0.67 -4.98 9.51
C GLU A 251 -0.86 -3.74 8.61
N GLN A 252 -0.61 -2.53 9.15
CA GLN A 252 -0.67 -1.25 8.43
C GLN A 252 -1.94 -1.11 7.58
N LEU A 253 -3.09 -1.46 8.16
CA LEU A 253 -4.35 -1.54 7.42
C LEU A 253 -4.89 -0.14 7.09
N THR A 254 -5.24 0.08 5.83
CA THR A 254 -6.01 1.26 5.43
C THR A 254 -7.45 1.20 5.95
N GLU A 255 -8.17 2.33 5.94
CA GLU A 255 -9.57 2.34 6.36
C GLU A 255 -10.45 1.38 5.54
N GLU A 256 -10.21 1.28 4.23
CA GLU A 256 -10.91 0.37 3.34
C GLU A 256 -10.64 -1.10 3.71
N GLN A 257 -9.40 -1.42 4.08
CA GLN A 257 -9.04 -2.76 4.55
C GLN A 257 -9.69 -3.06 5.89
N ILE A 258 -9.72 -2.10 6.82
CA ILE A 258 -10.45 -2.22 8.08
C ILE A 258 -11.93 -2.55 7.82
N TYR A 259 -12.61 -1.82 6.93
CA TYR A 259 -14.01 -2.12 6.59
C TYR A 259 -14.24 -3.52 5.98
N ARG A 260 -13.23 -4.10 5.33
CA ARG A 260 -13.31 -5.41 4.66
C ARG A 260 -12.93 -6.57 5.57
N GLU A 261 -11.90 -6.40 6.39
CA GLU A 261 -11.24 -7.47 7.14
C GLU A 261 -11.62 -7.48 8.62
N PHE A 262 -11.79 -6.29 9.22
CA PHE A 262 -12.03 -6.16 10.65
C PHE A 262 -13.37 -6.79 11.04
N SER A 263 -13.28 -7.88 11.79
CA SER A 263 -14.39 -8.77 12.09
C SER A 263 -14.10 -9.60 13.33
N THR A 264 -15.10 -10.31 13.86
CA THR A 264 -14.92 -11.23 14.99
C THR A 264 -13.86 -12.29 14.70
N THR A 265 -13.85 -12.86 13.49
CA THR A 265 -12.84 -13.85 13.10
C THR A 265 -11.44 -13.25 13.02
N TRP A 266 -11.31 -12.03 12.49
CA TRP A 266 -10.04 -11.30 12.47
C TRP A 266 -9.53 -11.02 13.89
N LEU A 267 -10.40 -10.60 14.82
CA LEU A 267 -10.04 -10.37 16.23
C LEU A 267 -9.60 -11.67 16.93
N ILE A 268 -10.24 -12.81 16.63
CA ILE A 268 -9.83 -14.12 17.16
C ILE A 268 -8.45 -14.51 16.61
N LYS A 269 -8.22 -14.38 15.30
CA LYS A 269 -6.93 -14.67 14.66
C LYS A 269 -5.81 -13.84 15.29
N ASN A 270 -6.09 -12.59 15.64
CA ASN A 270 -5.18 -11.66 16.28
C ASN A 270 -5.11 -11.76 17.82
N LYS A 271 -5.61 -12.87 18.40
CA LYS A 271 -5.52 -13.19 19.84
C LYS A 271 -6.20 -12.16 20.75
N LEU A 272 -7.20 -11.43 20.25
CA LEU A 272 -8.00 -10.47 21.02
C LEU A 272 -9.33 -11.06 21.49
N ASN A 273 -9.51 -12.39 21.41
CA ASN A 273 -10.79 -13.05 21.71
C ASN A 273 -11.34 -12.74 23.11
N THR A 274 -10.55 -13.05 24.14
CA THR A 274 -10.92 -12.84 25.54
C THR A 274 -11.24 -11.37 25.86
N PRO A 275 -10.37 -10.38 25.55
CA PRO A 275 -10.69 -9.00 25.86
C PRO A 275 -11.85 -8.45 25.02
N PHE A 276 -11.99 -8.81 23.74
CA PHE A 276 -13.10 -8.28 22.92
C PHE A 276 -14.45 -8.73 23.50
N LYS A 277 -14.54 -9.99 23.95
CA LYS A 277 -15.74 -10.56 24.56
C LYS A 277 -16.07 -9.86 25.87
N ASN A 278 -15.09 -9.73 26.76
CA ASN A 278 -15.29 -9.25 28.11
C ASN A 278 -15.67 -7.75 28.16
N PHE A 279 -15.02 -6.90 27.35
CA PHE A 279 -15.24 -5.45 27.45
C PHE A 279 -16.23 -4.89 26.43
N TRP A 280 -16.45 -5.58 25.30
CA TRP A 280 -17.33 -5.08 24.22
C TRP A 280 -18.45 -6.06 23.84
N GLY A 281 -18.68 -7.12 24.64
CA GLY A 281 -19.86 -7.99 24.52
C GLY A 281 -19.94 -8.70 23.18
N SER A 282 -18.79 -9.12 22.64
CA SER A 282 -18.67 -9.74 21.31
C SER A 282 -19.08 -8.86 20.13
N ASN A 283 -18.99 -7.54 20.28
CA ASN A 283 -19.27 -6.60 19.21
C ASN A 283 -17.97 -5.94 18.70
N PRO A 284 -17.45 -6.36 17.53
CA PRO A 284 -16.24 -5.78 16.95
C PRO A 284 -16.35 -4.26 16.76
N TYR A 285 -17.52 -3.78 16.31
CA TYR A 285 -17.73 -2.35 16.08
C TYR A 285 -17.57 -1.55 17.37
N LYS A 286 -18.13 -2.02 18.49
CA LYS A 286 -17.95 -1.35 19.79
C LYS A 286 -16.48 -1.20 20.15
N MET A 287 -15.65 -2.20 19.87
CA MET A 287 -14.22 -2.16 20.16
C MET A 287 -13.48 -1.14 19.29
N ILE A 288 -13.71 -1.12 17.98
CA ILE A 288 -13.03 -0.18 17.09
C ILE A 288 -13.53 1.26 17.24
N ASN A 289 -14.82 1.46 17.56
CA ASN A 289 -15.36 2.78 17.85
C ASN A 289 -14.83 3.33 19.19
N ASP A 290 -14.48 2.47 20.13
CA ASP A 290 -13.86 2.88 21.39
C ASP A 290 -12.38 3.23 21.20
N LEU A 291 -11.70 2.62 20.21
CA LEU A 291 -10.35 3.03 19.79
C LEU A 291 -10.35 4.33 18.97
N TYR A 292 -11.28 4.45 18.01
CA TYR A 292 -11.43 5.60 17.12
C TYR A 292 -12.88 6.12 17.16
N PRO A 293 -13.23 6.93 18.15
CA PRO A 293 -14.60 7.44 18.34
C PRO A 293 -15.15 8.10 17.08
N ASN A 294 -16.31 7.62 16.62
CA ASN A 294 -17.08 8.16 15.50
C ASN A 294 -16.36 8.21 14.14
N ARG A 295 -15.14 7.68 14.03
CA ARG A 295 -14.38 7.62 12.78
C ARG A 295 -15.01 6.65 11.79
N PHE A 296 -15.41 5.47 12.27
CA PHE A 296 -15.94 4.40 11.43
C PHE A 296 -17.47 4.34 11.45
N LYS A 297 -18.08 4.22 10.27
CA LYS A 297 -19.52 4.01 10.13
C LYS A 297 -19.85 2.51 10.10
N VAL A 298 -20.74 2.06 10.99
CA VAL A 298 -21.08 0.63 11.17
C VAL A 298 -21.49 -0.04 9.86
N TRP A 299 -22.34 0.62 9.06
CA TRP A 299 -22.89 0.07 7.82
C TRP A 299 -21.86 -0.13 6.70
N LEU A 300 -20.64 0.39 6.86
CA LEU A 300 -19.56 0.20 5.89
C LEU A 300 -18.77 -1.09 6.13
N PHE A 301 -18.86 -1.70 7.32
CA PHE A 301 -18.18 -2.98 7.60
C PHE A 301 -18.78 -4.13 6.78
N LYS A 302 -17.98 -5.18 6.55
CA LYS A 302 -18.44 -6.41 5.87
C LYS A 302 -19.65 -7.03 6.56
N ASN A 303 -19.64 -7.05 7.90
CA ASN A 303 -20.73 -7.53 8.74
C ASN A 303 -21.09 -6.45 9.76
N VAL A 304 -22.38 -6.18 9.91
CA VAL A 304 -22.90 -5.31 10.98
C VAL A 304 -23.30 -6.13 12.19
N PRO A 305 -23.26 -5.58 13.43
CA PRO A 305 -23.74 -6.27 14.61
C PRO A 305 -25.18 -6.75 14.47
N LYS A 306 -25.51 -7.85 15.18
CA LYS A 306 -26.89 -8.33 15.31
C LYS A 306 -27.76 -7.16 15.83
N ASP A 307 -28.92 -6.97 15.21
CA ASP A 307 -29.89 -5.91 15.54
C ASP A 307 -29.45 -4.46 15.26
N TYR A 308 -28.33 -4.25 14.57
CA TYR A 308 -27.90 -2.90 14.17
C TYR A 308 -28.92 -2.17 13.29
N TRP A 309 -29.52 -2.91 12.34
CA TRP A 309 -30.48 -2.35 11.40
C TRP A 309 -31.83 -2.13 12.09
N THR A 310 -32.20 -0.86 12.17
CA THR A 310 -33.52 -0.31 12.47
C THR A 310 -33.90 0.62 11.30
N LYS A 311 -35.18 1.01 11.17
CA LYS A 311 -35.56 2.02 10.17
C LYS A 311 -34.72 3.31 10.30
N LYS A 312 -34.52 3.79 11.53
CA LYS A 312 -33.73 5.00 11.82
C LYS A 312 -32.26 4.87 11.40
N THR A 313 -31.60 3.77 11.75
CA THR A 313 -30.18 3.57 11.36
C THR A 313 -30.03 3.36 9.86
N ALA A 314 -30.99 2.70 9.21
CA ALA A 314 -31.04 2.54 7.76
C ALA A 314 -31.20 3.87 7.01
N LEU A 315 -32.12 4.73 7.44
CA LEU A 315 -32.32 6.04 6.83
C LEU A 315 -31.11 6.97 7.08
N LYS A 316 -30.48 6.91 8.27
CA LYS A 316 -29.23 7.64 8.54
C LYS A 316 -28.10 7.19 7.61
N ALA A 317 -27.96 5.88 7.41
CA ALA A 317 -26.96 5.32 6.50
C ALA A 317 -27.22 5.75 5.06
N LEU A 318 -28.48 5.66 4.61
CA LEU A 318 -28.89 6.08 3.27
C LEU A 318 -28.61 7.56 3.02
N LYS A 319 -29.01 8.44 3.96
CA LYS A 319 -28.77 9.88 3.89
C LYS A 319 -27.29 10.18 3.72
N TRP A 320 -26.45 9.62 4.58
CA TRP A 320 -25.00 9.78 4.50
C TRP A 320 -24.43 9.24 3.17
N THR A 321 -24.93 8.12 2.66
CA THR A 321 -24.46 7.57 1.39
C THR A 321 -24.82 8.48 0.21
N ILE A 322 -26.02 9.04 0.18
CA ILE A 322 -26.48 9.93 -0.91
C ILE A 322 -25.78 11.28 -0.84
N GLU A 323 -25.78 11.91 0.34
CA GLU A 323 -25.36 13.31 0.51
C GLU A 323 -23.85 13.45 0.69
N GLU A 324 -23.22 12.56 1.45
CA GLU A 324 -21.80 12.72 1.84
C GLU A 324 -20.88 11.84 0.98
N LYS A 325 -21.23 10.57 0.79
CA LYS A 325 -20.35 9.61 0.10
C LYS A 325 -20.39 9.79 -1.41
N GLU A 326 -21.59 9.83 -2.00
CA GLU A 326 -21.76 9.91 -3.46
C GLU A 326 -22.14 11.31 -3.95
N GLN A 327 -22.52 12.22 -3.05
CA GLN A 327 -22.90 13.61 -3.36
C GLN A 327 -23.86 13.70 -4.56
N LEU A 328 -24.89 12.86 -4.55
CA LEU A 328 -25.84 12.79 -5.66
C LEU A 328 -26.73 14.04 -5.68
N ILE A 329 -26.81 14.68 -6.84
CA ILE A 329 -27.82 15.70 -7.09
C ILE A 329 -29.20 15.06 -7.27
N GLU A 330 -30.25 15.84 -7.05
CA GLU A 330 -31.64 15.38 -6.98
C GLU A 330 -32.07 14.57 -8.21
N GLU A 331 -31.68 15.00 -9.41
CA GLU A 331 -32.04 14.37 -10.68
C GLU A 331 -31.39 12.98 -10.85
N GLN A 332 -30.26 12.75 -10.18
CA GLN A 332 -29.51 11.49 -10.26
C GLN A 332 -30.10 10.42 -9.35
N VAL A 333 -30.78 10.80 -8.27
CA VAL A 333 -31.37 9.87 -7.29
C VAL A 333 -32.26 8.81 -7.97
N PRO A 334 -33.31 9.16 -8.73
CA PRO A 334 -34.17 8.16 -9.36
C PRO A 334 -33.50 7.41 -10.52
N GLN A 335 -32.41 7.95 -11.09
CA GLN A 335 -31.70 7.35 -12.22
C GLN A 335 -30.65 6.31 -11.79
N ARG A 336 -29.95 6.57 -10.68
CA ARG A 336 -28.85 5.75 -10.17
C ARG A 336 -29.25 4.78 -9.07
N ILE A 337 -30.21 5.15 -8.22
CA ILE A 337 -30.57 4.34 -7.06
C ILE A 337 -31.53 3.22 -7.46
N ASP A 338 -30.95 2.06 -7.73
CA ASP A 338 -31.64 0.80 -7.92
C ASP A 338 -31.17 -0.27 -6.92
N ILE A 339 -31.66 -1.50 -7.07
CA ILE A 339 -31.30 -2.62 -6.18
C ILE A 339 -29.78 -2.87 -6.18
N GLN A 340 -29.11 -2.75 -7.33
CA GLN A 340 -27.66 -2.96 -7.44
C GLN A 340 -26.89 -1.85 -6.72
N TRP A 341 -27.38 -0.62 -6.78
CA TRP A 341 -26.83 0.50 -6.00
C TRP A 341 -26.91 0.22 -4.49
N PHE A 342 -28.04 -0.30 -4.00
CA PHE A 342 -28.19 -0.71 -2.59
C PHE A 342 -27.24 -1.85 -2.20
N GLU A 343 -26.98 -2.80 -3.09
CA GLU A 343 -26.02 -3.89 -2.88
C GLU A 343 -24.58 -3.38 -2.80
N LYS A 344 -24.15 -2.56 -3.77
CA LYS A 344 -22.82 -1.92 -3.80
C LYS A 344 -22.56 -1.10 -2.53
N ASN A 345 -23.58 -0.44 -2.01
CA ASN A 345 -23.49 0.38 -0.81
C ASN A 345 -23.79 -0.36 0.51
N LYS A 346 -23.94 -1.69 0.49
CA LYS A 346 -24.19 -2.53 1.68
C LYS A 346 -25.48 -2.20 2.44
N LEU A 347 -26.45 -1.59 1.76
CA LEU A 347 -27.75 -1.20 2.32
C LEU A 347 -28.88 -2.18 1.95
N ILE A 348 -28.59 -3.21 1.14
CA ILE A 348 -29.59 -4.18 0.64
C ILE A 348 -30.34 -4.93 1.75
N VAL A 349 -29.67 -5.25 2.86
CA VAL A 349 -30.27 -5.96 4.00
C VAL A 349 -31.36 -5.09 4.64
N ALA A 350 -31.06 -3.80 4.87
CA ALA A 350 -32.02 -2.86 5.42
C ALA A 350 -33.20 -2.62 4.46
N LEU A 351 -32.91 -2.47 3.16
CA LEU A 351 -33.93 -2.29 2.12
C LEU A 351 -34.93 -3.46 2.11
N ARG A 352 -34.44 -4.70 2.11
CA ARG A 352 -35.28 -5.90 2.10
C ARG A 352 -36.07 -6.05 3.40
N LYS A 353 -35.43 -5.78 4.56
CA LYS A 353 -36.05 -5.93 5.88
C LYS A 353 -37.21 -4.96 6.14
N PHE A 354 -37.09 -3.70 5.75
CA PHE A 354 -38.05 -2.67 6.15
C PHE A 354 -38.90 -2.08 5.02
N TRP A 355 -38.46 -2.22 3.77
CA TRP A 355 -39.14 -1.64 2.59
C TRP A 355 -39.47 -2.68 1.52
N SER A 356 -39.46 -3.96 1.88
CA SER A 356 -39.79 -5.09 1.00
C SER A 356 -38.98 -5.07 -0.31
N GLY A 357 -37.74 -4.59 -0.27
CA GLY A 357 -36.88 -4.51 -1.45
C GLY A 357 -37.23 -3.39 -2.43
N SER A 358 -38.03 -2.38 -2.03
CA SER A 358 -38.42 -1.25 -2.90
C SER A 358 -37.52 -0.02 -2.69
N PRO A 359 -36.62 0.32 -3.64
CA PRO A 359 -35.81 1.54 -3.58
C PRO A 359 -36.64 2.79 -3.36
N TYR A 360 -37.73 2.93 -4.11
CA TYR A 360 -38.64 4.08 -4.01
C TYR A 360 -39.19 4.25 -2.60
N LYS A 361 -39.73 3.19 -1.96
CA LYS A 361 -40.31 3.31 -0.63
C LYS A 361 -39.29 3.81 0.40
N MET A 362 -38.06 3.32 0.33
CA MET A 362 -37.00 3.74 1.25
C MET A 362 -36.55 5.18 0.99
N ILE A 363 -36.46 5.60 -0.28
CA ILE A 363 -36.15 6.99 -0.65
C ILE A 363 -37.28 7.92 -0.23
N ASN A 364 -38.54 7.53 -0.44
CA ASN A 364 -39.69 8.34 -0.04
C ASN A 364 -39.81 8.46 1.49
N ASP A 365 -39.41 7.45 2.26
CA ASP A 365 -39.31 7.57 3.71
C ASP A 365 -38.20 8.55 4.14
N LEU A 366 -37.11 8.66 3.37
CA LEU A 366 -36.02 9.61 3.66
C LEU A 366 -36.34 11.04 3.21
N TYR A 367 -36.93 11.18 2.02
CA TYR A 367 -37.32 12.45 1.40
C TYR A 367 -38.81 12.38 1.03
N PRO A 368 -39.71 12.58 2.01
CA PRO A 368 -41.15 12.46 1.81
C PRO A 368 -41.64 13.34 0.66
N ASN A 369 -42.37 12.73 -0.28
CA ASN A 369 -43.03 13.37 -1.42
C ASN A 369 -42.11 14.14 -2.39
N ARG A 370 -40.80 14.07 -2.21
CA ARG A 370 -39.82 14.74 -3.09
C ARG A 370 -39.67 14.02 -4.42
N PHE A 371 -39.87 12.70 -4.43
CA PHE A 371 -39.80 11.87 -5.62
C PHE A 371 -41.11 11.12 -5.85
N LYS A 372 -41.46 10.93 -7.11
CA LYS A 372 -42.55 10.10 -7.59
C LYS A 372 -42.04 8.71 -7.96
N ALA A 373 -42.84 7.69 -7.69
CA ALA A 373 -42.45 6.29 -7.91
C ALA A 373 -42.02 6.01 -9.37
N TRP A 374 -42.69 6.62 -10.35
CA TRP A 374 -42.41 6.44 -11.78
C TRP A 374 -41.11 7.08 -12.26
N GLN A 375 -40.46 7.94 -11.46
CA GLN A 375 -39.15 8.46 -11.81
C GLN A 375 -38.08 7.37 -11.72
N PHE A 376 -38.28 6.35 -10.88
CA PHE A 376 -37.35 5.23 -10.70
C PHE A 376 -37.43 4.23 -11.86
N ARG A 377 -36.30 3.55 -12.13
CA ARG A 377 -36.18 2.57 -13.23
C ARG A 377 -37.17 1.40 -13.15
N LYS A 378 -37.55 0.98 -11.94
CA LYS A 378 -38.50 -0.11 -11.69
C LYS A 378 -39.55 0.35 -10.70
N VAL A 379 -40.82 0.12 -11.06
CA VAL A 379 -41.98 0.25 -10.18
C VAL A 379 -42.55 -1.13 -9.86
N PRO A 380 -43.31 -1.31 -8.76
CA PRO A 380 -43.96 -2.58 -8.44
C PRO A 380 -44.86 -3.09 -9.57
N LYS A 381 -45.05 -4.42 -9.64
CA LYS A 381 -46.03 -5.02 -10.57
C LYS A 381 -47.43 -4.47 -10.25
N GLY A 382 -48.19 -4.13 -11.30
CA GLY A 382 -49.52 -3.52 -11.15
C GLY A 382 -49.50 -2.05 -10.74
N PHE A 383 -48.32 -1.39 -10.66
CA PHE A 383 -48.25 0.02 -10.32
C PHE A 383 -48.96 0.91 -11.34
N TRP A 384 -48.81 0.61 -12.64
CA TRP A 384 -49.31 1.44 -13.73
C TRP A 384 -50.78 1.17 -14.03
N THR A 385 -51.65 2.12 -13.66
CA THR A 385 -53.04 2.23 -14.15
C THR A 385 -53.12 3.36 -15.17
N LYS A 386 -54.24 3.46 -15.90
CA LYS A 386 -54.47 4.54 -16.88
C LYS A 386 -54.30 5.92 -16.22
N GLU A 387 -54.87 6.09 -15.03
CA GLU A 387 -54.85 7.33 -14.25
C GLU A 387 -53.43 7.73 -13.83
N LYS A 388 -52.63 6.77 -13.35
CA LYS A 388 -51.22 7.03 -12.97
C LYS A 388 -50.34 7.36 -14.16
N VAL A 389 -50.65 6.81 -15.33
CA VAL A 389 -49.95 7.16 -16.57
C VAL A 389 -50.26 8.62 -16.94
N LEU A 390 -51.53 9.05 -16.83
CA LEU A 390 -51.91 10.44 -17.04
C LEU A 390 -51.30 11.38 -15.99
N GLU A 391 -51.25 10.98 -14.72
CA GLU A 391 -50.57 11.73 -13.65
C GLU A 391 -49.08 11.91 -13.97
N ALA A 392 -48.39 10.83 -14.36
CA ALA A 392 -46.98 10.88 -14.75
C ALA A 392 -46.75 11.75 -16.00
N LEU A 393 -47.67 11.68 -16.97
CA LEU A 393 -47.64 12.50 -18.17
C LEU A 393 -47.79 13.99 -17.82
N LYS A 394 -48.81 14.33 -17.03
CA LYS A 394 -49.07 15.70 -16.56
C LYS A 394 -47.88 16.28 -15.83
N TRP A 395 -47.37 15.56 -14.84
CA TRP A 395 -46.18 15.96 -14.09
C TRP A 395 -44.96 16.15 -15.00
N THR A 396 -44.78 15.30 -16.01
CA THR A 396 -43.66 15.44 -16.95
C THR A 396 -43.78 16.72 -17.79
N ILE A 397 -44.99 17.05 -18.25
CA ILE A 397 -45.24 18.23 -19.08
C ILE A 397 -45.15 19.52 -18.26
N GLU A 398 -45.88 19.57 -17.13
CA GLU A 398 -46.10 20.79 -16.35
C GLU A 398 -44.98 21.08 -15.36
N GLU A 399 -44.51 20.06 -14.64
CA GLU A 399 -43.57 20.26 -13.53
C GLU A 399 -42.13 20.03 -13.96
N LYS A 400 -41.88 18.93 -14.69
CA LYS A 400 -40.52 18.52 -15.05
C LYS A 400 -39.95 19.33 -16.21
N GLU A 401 -40.69 19.43 -17.31
CA GLU A 401 -40.24 20.13 -18.52
C GLU A 401 -40.85 21.53 -18.67
N GLN A 402 -41.87 21.86 -17.87
CA GLN A 402 -42.54 23.17 -17.87
C GLN A 402 -42.91 23.65 -19.29
N LEU A 403 -43.42 22.74 -20.11
CA LEU A 403 -43.65 23.00 -21.53
C LEU A 403 -44.85 23.93 -21.73
N THR A 404 -44.63 24.96 -22.55
CA THR A 404 -45.75 25.75 -23.08
C THR A 404 -46.56 24.92 -24.09
N ASN A 405 -47.82 25.32 -24.33
CA ASN A 405 -48.65 24.69 -25.38
C ASN A 405 -47.93 24.63 -26.73
N LYS A 406 -47.20 25.71 -27.08
CA LYS A 406 -46.48 25.82 -28.36
C LYS A 406 -45.34 24.80 -28.46
N GLU A 407 -44.54 24.66 -27.41
CA GLU A 407 -43.43 23.70 -27.37
C GLU A 407 -43.95 22.26 -27.37
N LEU A 408 -44.97 21.98 -26.56
CA LEU A 408 -45.62 20.68 -26.50
C LEU A 408 -46.10 20.25 -27.89
N MET A 409 -46.79 21.13 -28.64
CA MET A 409 -47.22 20.84 -30.02
C MET A 409 -46.07 20.58 -31.01
N MET A 410 -44.85 21.07 -30.72
CA MET A 410 -43.69 20.84 -31.58
C MET A 410 -42.97 19.53 -31.29
N ILE A 411 -42.93 19.09 -30.02
CA ILE A 411 -42.10 17.95 -29.58
C ILE A 411 -42.90 16.70 -29.24
N PHE A 412 -44.15 16.86 -28.80
CA PHE A 412 -44.97 15.76 -28.30
C PHE A 412 -45.25 14.73 -29.41
N SER A 413 -44.85 13.49 -29.15
CA SER A 413 -44.89 12.40 -30.13
C SER A 413 -44.64 11.06 -29.43
N ALA A 414 -44.87 9.95 -30.14
CA ALA A 414 -44.47 8.62 -29.67
C ALA A 414 -42.96 8.54 -29.32
N ASN A 415 -42.11 9.29 -30.04
CA ASN A 415 -40.68 9.36 -29.74
C ASN A 415 -40.40 10.12 -28.44
N TRP A 416 -41.12 11.23 -28.19
CA TRP A 416 -41.04 11.95 -26.92
C TRP A 416 -41.51 11.03 -25.77
N LEU A 417 -42.67 10.39 -25.90
CA LEU A 417 -43.17 9.42 -24.90
C LEU A 417 -42.20 8.26 -24.65
N ARG A 418 -41.46 7.80 -25.67
CA ARG A 418 -40.41 6.79 -25.50
C ARG A 418 -39.25 7.30 -24.64
N LYS A 419 -38.79 8.54 -24.86
CA LYS A 419 -37.76 9.17 -24.01
C LYS A 419 -38.19 9.24 -22.54
N HIS A 420 -39.48 9.44 -22.29
CA HIS A 420 -40.08 9.48 -20.95
C HIS A 420 -40.58 8.14 -20.42
N ARG A 421 -40.30 7.02 -21.12
CA ARG A 421 -40.70 5.66 -20.72
C ARG A 421 -42.22 5.45 -20.58
N LEU A 422 -43.02 6.22 -21.31
CA LEU A 422 -44.49 6.13 -21.34
C LEU A 422 -45.03 5.44 -22.62
N ILE A 423 -44.15 5.10 -23.58
CA ILE A 423 -44.54 4.50 -24.88
C ILE A 423 -45.25 3.15 -24.74
N GLN A 424 -44.88 2.34 -23.73
CA GLN A 424 -45.51 1.04 -23.52
C GLN A 424 -46.97 1.19 -23.09
N HIS A 425 -47.29 2.26 -22.34
CA HIS A 425 -48.64 2.54 -21.86
C HIS A 425 -49.51 3.15 -22.96
N LEU A 426 -48.88 3.88 -23.90
CA LEU A 426 -49.53 4.37 -25.10
C LEU A 426 -50.19 3.24 -25.91
N ALA A 427 -49.48 2.11 -26.01
CA ALA A 427 -49.98 0.91 -26.68
C ALA A 427 -51.18 0.29 -25.95
N ILE A 428 -51.10 0.24 -24.61
CA ILE A 428 -52.06 -0.48 -23.77
C ILE A 428 -53.41 0.25 -23.69
N TYR A 429 -53.41 1.58 -23.58
CA TYR A 429 -54.62 2.35 -23.27
C TYR A 429 -55.12 3.27 -24.41
N TRP A 430 -54.30 3.55 -25.43
CA TRP A 430 -54.65 4.55 -26.47
C TRP A 430 -54.29 4.11 -27.91
N ASP A 431 -54.26 2.80 -28.19
CA ASP A 431 -54.02 2.24 -29.54
C ASP A 431 -52.78 2.82 -30.25
N TYR A 432 -51.69 3.06 -29.52
CA TYR A 432 -50.50 3.71 -30.06
C TYR A 432 -50.69 5.15 -30.59
N SER A 433 -51.77 5.85 -30.22
CA SER A 433 -52.04 7.23 -30.65
C SER A 433 -51.60 8.25 -29.58
N PRO A 434 -50.47 8.99 -29.78
CA PRO A 434 -50.05 10.03 -28.85
C PRO A 434 -51.12 11.09 -28.63
N PHE A 435 -51.84 11.45 -29.70
CA PHE A 435 -52.90 12.45 -29.60
C PHE A 435 -54.03 11.99 -28.68
N LYS A 436 -54.54 10.75 -28.83
CA LYS A 436 -55.59 10.22 -27.95
C LYS A 436 -55.16 10.28 -26.47
N MET A 437 -53.91 9.96 -26.17
CA MET A 437 -53.37 10.04 -24.80
C MET A 437 -53.31 11.48 -24.28
N LEU A 438 -52.97 12.44 -25.13
CA LEU A 438 -52.88 13.84 -24.73
C LEU A 438 -54.25 14.51 -24.64
N ASP A 439 -55.19 14.17 -25.51
CA ASP A 439 -56.57 14.62 -25.45
C ASP A 439 -57.28 14.05 -24.21
N ASP A 440 -56.99 12.81 -23.83
CA ASP A 440 -57.49 12.23 -22.57
C ASP A 440 -56.91 12.95 -21.33
N LEU A 441 -55.69 13.50 -21.41
CA LEU A 441 -55.12 14.34 -20.35
C LEU A 441 -55.69 15.78 -20.36
N TYR A 442 -55.88 16.36 -21.54
CA TYR A 442 -56.36 17.72 -21.75
C TYR A 442 -57.51 17.76 -22.77
N PRO A 443 -58.72 17.32 -22.39
CA PRO A 443 -59.83 17.16 -23.33
C PRO A 443 -60.14 18.46 -24.08
N GLY A 444 -60.12 18.39 -25.41
CA GLY A 444 -60.49 19.52 -26.28
C GLY A 444 -59.49 20.67 -26.32
N ARG A 445 -58.36 20.59 -25.59
CA ARG A 445 -57.36 21.68 -25.53
C ARG A 445 -56.53 21.80 -26.80
N PHE A 446 -56.35 20.69 -27.53
CA PHE A 446 -55.51 20.62 -28.72
C PHE A 446 -56.26 19.94 -29.86
N ARG A 447 -55.91 20.31 -31.11
CA ARG A 447 -56.38 19.59 -32.30
C ARG A 447 -55.25 18.80 -32.96
N GLU A 448 -55.58 17.66 -33.57
CA GLU A 448 -54.60 16.74 -34.18
C GLU A 448 -53.67 17.40 -35.21
N TRP A 449 -54.19 18.37 -35.96
CA TRP A 449 -53.44 19.08 -37.00
C TRP A 449 -52.53 20.19 -36.47
N GLU A 450 -52.66 20.58 -35.20
CA GLU A 450 -51.82 21.62 -34.61
C GLU A 450 -50.42 21.11 -34.24
N PHE A 451 -50.24 19.79 -34.11
CA PHE A 451 -48.95 19.16 -33.84
C PHE A 451 -48.01 19.25 -35.05
N LYS A 452 -46.71 18.96 -34.83
CA LYS A 452 -45.70 18.97 -35.91
C LYS A 452 -46.09 18.12 -37.13
N ARG A 453 -46.83 17.03 -36.92
CA ARG A 453 -47.38 16.17 -37.99
C ARG A 453 -48.74 15.63 -37.53
N ALA A 454 -49.74 15.72 -38.40
CA ALA A 454 -51.01 15.03 -38.20
C ALA A 454 -50.82 13.49 -38.33
N PRO A 455 -51.67 12.66 -37.69
CA PRO A 455 -51.59 11.21 -37.81
C PRO A 455 -51.66 10.69 -39.25
N LYS A 456 -51.12 9.49 -39.50
CA LYS A 456 -51.20 8.85 -40.81
C LYS A 456 -52.66 8.61 -41.18
N ASN A 457 -53.04 8.91 -42.42
CA ASN A 457 -54.42 8.84 -42.91
C ASN A 457 -55.42 9.74 -42.14
N PHE A 458 -54.94 10.73 -41.38
CA PHE A 458 -55.81 11.65 -40.65
C PHE A 458 -56.73 12.47 -41.57
N TRP A 459 -56.15 13.02 -42.64
CA TRP A 459 -56.85 13.95 -43.53
C TRP A 459 -57.90 13.24 -44.38
N THR A 460 -59.14 13.68 -44.23
CA THR A 460 -60.23 13.61 -45.22
C THR A 460 -60.53 15.02 -45.72
N LYS A 461 -61.32 15.18 -46.78
CA LYS A 461 -61.67 16.51 -47.30
C LYS A 461 -62.46 17.31 -46.26
N GLU A 462 -63.36 16.66 -45.54
CA GLU A 462 -64.20 17.21 -44.49
C GLU A 462 -63.36 17.67 -43.29
N LYS A 463 -62.40 16.84 -42.83
CA LYS A 463 -61.48 17.23 -41.75
C LYS A 463 -60.57 18.39 -42.15
N ALA A 464 -60.17 18.44 -43.42
CA ALA A 464 -59.40 19.57 -43.94
C ALA A 464 -60.23 20.86 -43.90
N LEU A 465 -61.47 20.82 -44.37
CA LEU A 465 -62.40 21.95 -44.33
C LEU A 465 -62.69 22.40 -42.89
N ALA A 466 -62.95 21.47 -41.97
CA ALA A 466 -63.12 21.75 -40.56
C ALA A 466 -61.87 22.42 -39.94
N ALA A 467 -60.67 21.94 -40.28
CA ALA A 467 -59.42 22.54 -39.80
C ALA A 467 -59.19 23.96 -40.34
N PHE A 468 -59.51 24.21 -41.62
CA PHE A 468 -59.49 25.55 -42.20
C PHE A 468 -60.51 26.48 -41.53
N SER A 469 -61.77 26.03 -41.43
CA SER A 469 -62.86 26.78 -40.78
C SER A 469 -62.49 27.18 -39.36
N TRP A 470 -62.04 26.23 -38.55
CA TRP A 470 -61.61 26.49 -37.18
C TRP A 470 -60.41 27.45 -37.11
N THR A 471 -59.40 27.28 -37.98
CA THR A 471 -58.22 28.16 -37.96
C THR A 471 -58.59 29.60 -38.30
N ILE A 472 -59.53 29.78 -39.22
CA ILE A 472 -59.99 31.10 -39.67
C ILE A 472 -60.90 31.75 -38.62
N LYS A 473 -61.92 31.02 -38.17
CA LYS A 473 -62.99 31.56 -37.31
C LYS A 473 -62.58 31.61 -35.84
N GLU A 474 -62.00 30.54 -35.32
CA GLU A 474 -61.73 30.41 -33.88
C GLU A 474 -60.33 30.88 -33.52
N LYS A 475 -59.32 30.48 -34.31
CA LYS A 475 -57.91 30.74 -33.97
C LYS A 475 -57.46 32.15 -34.34
N GLU A 476 -57.75 32.58 -35.56
CA GLU A 476 -57.32 33.88 -36.09
C GLU A 476 -58.44 34.93 -36.08
N GLN A 477 -59.70 34.51 -35.86
CA GLN A 477 -60.89 35.37 -35.85
C GLN A 477 -60.95 36.35 -37.04
N LEU A 478 -60.63 35.84 -38.25
CA LEU A 478 -60.59 36.67 -39.46
C LEU A 478 -62.00 36.97 -39.96
N ASN A 479 -62.24 38.22 -40.34
CA ASN A 479 -63.45 38.60 -41.07
C ASN A 479 -63.30 38.35 -42.59
N GLU A 480 -64.40 38.42 -43.34
CA GLU A 480 -64.44 38.11 -44.78
C GLU A 480 -63.47 38.98 -45.61
N GLU A 481 -63.32 40.26 -45.25
CA GLU A 481 -62.40 41.17 -45.93
C GLU A 481 -60.92 40.84 -45.68
N GLN A 482 -60.58 40.39 -44.48
CA GLN A 482 -59.22 39.97 -44.11
C GLN A 482 -58.86 38.61 -44.69
N LEU A 483 -59.85 37.73 -44.85
CA LEU A 483 -59.67 36.37 -45.36
C LEU A 483 -59.02 36.36 -46.75
N LEU A 484 -59.54 37.18 -47.67
CA LEU A 484 -59.02 37.28 -49.05
C LEU A 484 -57.63 37.93 -49.12
N LYS A 485 -57.29 38.80 -48.16
CA LYS A 485 -56.00 39.51 -48.12
C LYS A 485 -54.89 38.70 -47.43
N LYS A 486 -55.24 37.93 -46.38
CA LYS A 486 -54.27 37.28 -45.48
C LYS A 486 -54.00 35.81 -45.85
N ILE A 487 -54.99 35.09 -46.38
CA ILE A 487 -54.82 33.66 -46.69
C ILE A 487 -54.06 33.51 -48.01
N ASN A 488 -52.81 33.11 -47.89
CA ASN A 488 -51.96 32.71 -49.02
C ASN A 488 -51.24 31.39 -48.70
N ARG A 489 -50.40 30.92 -49.61
CA ARG A 489 -49.66 29.66 -49.42
C ARG A 489 -48.78 29.68 -48.15
N ASP A 490 -48.20 30.83 -47.80
CA ASP A 490 -47.37 30.96 -46.60
C ASP A 490 -48.21 30.90 -45.33
N TRP A 491 -49.38 31.52 -45.30
CA TRP A 491 -50.37 31.37 -44.22
C TRP A 491 -50.75 29.90 -44.03
N VAL A 492 -51.08 29.18 -45.12
CA VAL A 492 -51.42 27.75 -45.07
C VAL A 492 -50.25 26.92 -44.50
N LYS A 493 -49.02 27.28 -44.84
CA LYS A 493 -47.80 26.64 -44.32
C LYS A 493 -47.58 26.96 -42.84
N GLN A 494 -47.76 28.21 -42.42
CA GLN A 494 -47.64 28.65 -41.02
C GLN A 494 -48.61 27.89 -40.11
N HIS A 495 -49.84 27.63 -40.59
CA HIS A 495 -50.85 26.88 -39.85
C HIS A 495 -50.79 25.35 -40.06
N LYS A 496 -49.74 24.84 -40.72
CA LYS A 496 -49.51 23.39 -40.94
C LYS A 496 -50.61 22.68 -41.75
N LEU A 497 -51.37 23.42 -42.56
CA LEU A 497 -52.45 22.90 -43.40
C LEU A 497 -52.00 22.62 -44.85
N LEU A 498 -50.69 22.68 -45.14
CA LEU A 498 -50.16 22.51 -46.49
C LEU A 498 -50.44 21.12 -47.10
N THR A 499 -50.36 20.05 -46.30
CA THR A 499 -50.61 18.68 -46.77
C THR A 499 -52.04 18.48 -47.27
N PRO A 500 -53.10 18.78 -46.50
CA PRO A 500 -54.47 18.66 -47.01
C PRO A 500 -54.75 19.68 -48.13
N TYR A 501 -54.18 20.89 -48.04
CA TYR A 501 -54.30 21.91 -49.08
C TYR A 501 -53.85 21.41 -50.46
N GLN A 502 -52.68 20.78 -50.50
CA GLN A 502 -52.15 20.16 -51.72
C GLN A 502 -52.97 18.94 -52.14
N ARG A 503 -53.35 18.07 -51.18
CA ARG A 503 -54.02 16.81 -51.47
C ARG A 503 -55.41 16.97 -52.10
N TYR A 504 -56.22 17.92 -51.62
CA TYR A 504 -57.62 18.04 -52.03
C TYR A 504 -57.88 19.18 -53.02
N TRP A 505 -57.04 20.20 -53.05
CA TRP A 505 -57.24 21.38 -53.91
C TRP A 505 -56.07 21.64 -54.86
N ASN A 506 -55.07 20.76 -54.91
CA ASN A 506 -53.85 20.90 -55.73
C ASN A 506 -53.17 22.27 -55.54
N GLY A 507 -53.24 22.83 -54.32
CA GLY A 507 -52.69 24.15 -54.04
C GLY A 507 -53.49 25.34 -54.58
N GLY A 508 -54.73 25.12 -55.05
CA GLY A 508 -55.62 26.16 -55.54
C GLY A 508 -56.45 26.84 -54.44
N LEU A 509 -56.13 28.10 -54.13
CA LEU A 509 -56.76 28.87 -53.05
C LEU A 509 -58.27 29.06 -53.29
N HIS A 510 -58.67 29.48 -54.49
CA HIS A 510 -60.07 29.69 -54.84
C HIS A 510 -60.92 28.42 -54.71
N LYS A 511 -60.37 27.26 -55.10
CA LYS A 511 -61.06 25.97 -54.97
C LYS A 511 -61.27 25.60 -53.50
N MET A 512 -60.25 25.82 -52.67
CA MET A 512 -60.32 25.57 -51.23
C MET A 512 -61.33 26.50 -50.55
N LEU A 513 -61.31 27.79 -50.86
CA LEU A 513 -62.24 28.77 -50.30
C LEU A 513 -63.69 28.50 -50.72
N ASN A 514 -63.94 28.18 -51.99
CA ASN A 514 -65.30 27.84 -52.46
C ASN A 514 -65.88 26.62 -51.71
N ASP A 515 -65.08 25.56 -51.56
CA ASP A 515 -65.48 24.39 -50.79
C ASP A 515 -65.68 24.71 -49.30
N LEU A 516 -64.87 25.61 -48.73
CA LEU A 516 -65.00 26.08 -47.34
C LEU A 516 -66.29 26.87 -47.13
N TYR A 517 -66.65 27.77 -48.05
CA TYR A 517 -67.91 28.49 -48.01
C TYR A 517 -69.08 27.51 -48.04
N GLN A 518 -69.11 26.58 -49.00
CA GLN A 518 -70.18 25.58 -49.07
C GLN A 518 -70.24 24.70 -47.82
N PHE A 519 -69.10 24.29 -47.27
CA PHE A 519 -69.04 23.52 -46.03
C PHE A 519 -69.59 24.29 -44.82
N SER A 520 -69.35 25.61 -44.75
CA SER A 520 -69.81 26.49 -43.67
C SER A 520 -71.30 26.88 -43.73
N TYR A 521 -71.94 26.69 -44.89
CA TYR A 521 -73.39 26.82 -45.05
C TYR A 521 -74.14 25.53 -44.68
N LEU A 522 -73.44 24.39 -44.65
CA LEU A 522 -74.01 23.06 -44.43
C LEU A 522 -73.84 22.55 -42.99
N ASN A 523 -72.96 23.15 -42.19
CA ASN A 523 -72.72 22.85 -40.77
C ASN A 523 -72.60 24.16 -39.99
#